data_AF-A0A498Q0W2-F1
#
_entry.id   AF-A0A498Q0W2-F1
#
_cell.length_a   1.000
_cell.length_b   1.000
_cell.length_c   1.000
_cell.angle_alpha   90.00
_cell.angle_beta   90.00
_cell.angle_gamma   90.00
#
_symmetry.space_group_name_H-M   'P 1'
#
loop_
_entity.id
_entity.type
_entity.pdbx_description
1 polymer ?
#
loop_
_entity_poly.entity_id
_entity_poly.type
_entity_poly.pdbx_seq_one_letter_code
_entity_poly.pdbx_strand_id
1 'polypeptide(L)'
;MRDRDLLLAEVERNPADARSVFYLAQSYYDLGDFANARTWYARRAEMGGWEEETYYALWRVAVSMGELNEPWPDVRDAYLRAWEFRPTRAESLFAIAARYRTDGCYQLGYEFAKRAAEIPFPDQDMLFVRADIYNWRIADEQAVCASWIGKHAEAFSLWRRVLARSDLPENERQRIAENCDICAPTMIEAASTYPDPPLLASPPRPGHPNAGVVVSLIAGPDLAATEQTLNSFLRCCSDVSRVGRFLVVDAGLSGPDRETLCQRYEFLDVVRIGAQLGQIRAQIDARFWLHLGRGWRFFAPESLITRLTAVLEAEPQVYQVGINLADAVKLTGASAPEQAVRRTPDAGRYLLTEEVAHGPAMFDTARLDRASGVDGTDPDLIAELGRRARAAGMRTASLDEVLCIAGDGSETTLYTPAFYDGQAAGSSASATVMVPMLAELTRPSSVLDVGCGVGGWVATWLDSGADAIGVDGEYVPRTQLCIPADRFIDHDLTTPLDLDRRFDLVTCLEVAEHLPPEAAQTLVDSLCRHGDVIVFSAAIPGQGGTGHVNERWPSFWAALFATHGYRPYDLLRSRLWWDTRCEWWYRQNVLVYATDDVAHGHGWPAMTGPLDMVHPELFALRCGG
;
A
#
# COMPACT_ATOMS: atom_id res chain seq x y z
N MET A 1 7.51 19.62 40.90
CA MET A 1 7.95 19.39 42.31
C MET A 1 7.15 20.24 43.30
N ARG A 2 7.14 21.58 43.19
CA ARG A 2 6.43 22.47 44.13
C ARG A 2 4.91 22.18 44.25
N ASP A 3 4.22 21.90 43.15
CA ASP A 3 2.77 21.67 43.17
C ASP A 3 2.39 20.30 43.73
N ARG A 4 3.17 19.24 43.42
CA ARG A 4 3.04 17.91 44.01
C ARG A 4 3.12 17.96 45.54
N ASP A 5 4.11 18.65 46.09
CA ASP A 5 4.35 18.69 47.54
C ASP A 5 3.24 19.45 48.27
N LEU A 6 2.70 20.50 47.64
CA LEU A 6 1.52 21.23 48.15
C LEU A 6 0.27 20.36 48.12
N LEU A 7 0.01 19.65 47.01
CA LEU A 7 -1.13 18.76 46.88
C LEU A 7 -1.05 17.54 47.81
N LEU A 8 0.16 17.01 48.04
CA LEU A 8 0.37 15.92 48.99
C LEU A 8 0.03 16.38 50.41
N ALA A 9 0.52 17.55 50.83
CA ALA A 9 0.19 18.12 52.13
C ALA A 9 -1.31 18.41 52.28
N GLU A 10 -1.98 18.82 51.20
CA GLU A 10 -3.44 19.03 51.20
C GLU A 10 -4.21 17.71 51.34
N VAL A 11 -3.81 16.67 50.60
CA VAL A 11 -4.39 15.33 50.72
C VAL A 11 -4.12 14.71 52.10
N GLU A 12 -2.98 14.98 52.72
CA GLU A 12 -2.70 14.55 54.10
C GLU A 12 -3.61 15.25 55.13
N ARG A 13 -3.91 16.54 54.92
CA ARG A 13 -4.83 17.31 55.78
C ARG A 13 -6.29 16.92 55.58
N ASN A 14 -6.68 16.67 54.34
CA ASN A 14 -8.05 16.30 53.98
C ASN A 14 -8.06 15.07 53.05
N PRO A 15 -7.90 13.86 53.60
CA PRO A 15 -7.78 12.64 52.80
C PRO A 15 -9.04 12.22 52.04
N ALA A 16 -10.17 12.89 52.33
CA ALA A 16 -11.47 12.67 51.69
C ALA A 16 -11.73 13.63 50.51
N ASP A 17 -10.87 14.62 50.26
CA ASP A 17 -11.02 15.51 49.11
C ASP A 17 -10.58 14.82 47.81
N ALA A 18 -11.57 14.29 47.09
CA ALA A 18 -11.37 13.61 45.82
C ALA A 18 -10.69 14.51 44.76
N ARG A 19 -10.89 15.83 44.81
CA ARG A 19 -10.33 16.75 43.82
C ARG A 19 -8.82 16.93 44.04
N SER A 20 -8.38 17.10 45.28
CA SER A 20 -6.94 17.16 45.61
C SER A 20 -6.24 15.85 45.31
N VAL A 21 -6.87 14.70 45.58
CA VAL A 21 -6.33 13.37 45.23
C VAL A 21 -6.16 13.22 43.72
N PHE A 22 -7.14 13.65 42.93
CA PHE A 22 -7.07 13.64 41.46
C PHE A 22 -5.88 14.47 40.95
N TYR A 23 -5.73 15.71 41.41
CA TYR A 23 -4.64 16.57 40.95
C TYR A 23 -3.27 16.14 41.46
N LEU A 24 -3.19 15.51 42.64
CA LEU A 24 -1.97 14.89 43.12
C LEU A 24 -1.54 13.75 42.18
N ALA A 25 -2.46 12.88 41.79
CA ALA A 25 -2.21 11.81 40.84
C ALA A 25 -1.75 12.34 39.47
N GLN A 26 -2.41 13.38 38.96
CA GLN A 26 -2.03 14.07 37.73
C GLN A 26 -0.62 14.67 37.83
N SER A 27 -0.28 15.30 38.97
CA SER A 27 1.06 15.86 39.20
C SER A 27 2.16 14.80 39.21
N TYR A 28 1.90 13.62 39.78
CA TYR A 28 2.84 12.49 39.69
C TYR A 28 3.00 11.98 38.26
N TYR A 29 1.88 11.86 37.53
CA TYR A 29 1.89 11.42 36.14
C TYR A 29 2.73 12.38 35.25
N ASP A 30 2.52 13.69 35.39
CA ASP A 30 3.25 14.70 34.61
C ASP A 30 4.74 14.77 34.95
N LEU A 31 5.15 14.25 36.12
CA LEU A 31 6.54 14.10 36.51
C LEU A 31 7.17 12.78 36.05
N GLY A 32 6.41 11.90 35.38
CA GLY A 32 6.86 10.57 34.97
C GLY A 32 6.94 9.56 36.12
N ASP A 33 6.39 9.88 37.30
CA ASP A 33 6.32 8.97 38.43
C ASP A 33 5.03 8.14 38.35
N PHE A 34 5.04 7.18 37.42
CA PHE A 34 3.87 6.37 37.10
C PHE A 34 3.46 5.43 38.24
N ALA A 35 4.39 5.05 39.13
CA ALA A 35 4.08 4.24 40.31
C ALA A 35 3.18 5.01 41.28
N ASN A 36 3.56 6.23 41.66
CA ASN A 36 2.70 7.07 42.51
C ASN A 36 1.44 7.52 41.79
N ALA A 37 1.52 7.84 40.49
CA ALA A 37 0.34 8.18 39.70
C ALA A 37 -0.70 7.05 39.74
N ARG A 38 -0.28 5.80 39.48
CA ARG A 38 -1.13 4.61 39.57
C ARG A 38 -1.79 4.49 40.95
N THR A 39 -1.02 4.64 42.03
CA THR A 39 -1.54 4.54 43.40
C THR A 39 -2.61 5.60 43.69
N TRP A 40 -2.33 6.86 43.38
CA TRP A 40 -3.26 7.95 43.67
C TRP A 40 -4.48 7.96 42.75
N TYR A 41 -4.34 7.53 41.49
CA TYR A 41 -5.49 7.33 40.60
C TYR A 41 -6.36 6.14 41.03
N ALA A 42 -5.77 5.03 41.47
CA ALA A 42 -6.54 3.90 42.01
C ALA A 42 -7.36 4.35 43.24
N ARG A 43 -6.72 5.07 44.16
CA ARG A 43 -7.42 5.68 45.29
C ARG A 43 -8.53 6.64 44.84
N ARG A 44 -8.27 7.49 43.84
CA ARG A 44 -9.28 8.40 43.31
C ARG A 44 -10.49 7.64 42.78
N ALA A 45 -10.28 6.54 42.05
CA ALA A 45 -11.37 5.74 41.51
C ALA A 45 -12.27 5.13 42.60
N GLU A 46 -11.70 4.74 43.75
CA GLU A 46 -12.46 4.18 44.89
C GLU A 46 -13.31 5.22 45.64
N MET A 47 -12.96 6.50 45.56
CA MET A 47 -13.66 7.58 46.27
C MET A 47 -15.04 7.93 45.69
N GLY A 48 -15.39 7.44 44.51
CA GLY A 48 -16.65 7.75 43.83
C GLY A 48 -16.77 9.24 43.45
N GLY A 49 -17.98 9.80 43.48
CA GLY A 49 -18.22 11.21 43.17
C GLY A 49 -18.45 11.46 41.68
N TRP A 50 -17.84 12.51 41.12
CA TRP A 50 -18.04 12.87 39.71
C TRP A 50 -17.51 11.77 38.78
N GLU A 51 -18.42 11.18 38.00
CA GLU A 51 -18.14 9.99 37.20
C GLU A 51 -17.04 10.18 36.16
N GLU A 52 -16.90 11.37 35.57
CA GLU A 52 -15.85 11.62 34.56
C GLU A 52 -14.45 11.56 35.17
N GLU A 53 -14.26 12.05 36.40
CA GLU A 53 -12.99 11.91 37.12
C GLU A 53 -12.72 10.47 37.52
N THR A 54 -13.76 9.71 37.90
CA THR A 54 -13.64 8.29 38.21
C THR A 54 -13.22 7.49 36.97
N TYR A 55 -13.87 7.73 35.83
CA TYR A 55 -13.47 7.15 34.54
C TYR A 55 -12.03 7.51 34.19
N TYR A 56 -11.68 8.80 34.24
CA TYR A 56 -10.35 9.25 33.88
C TYR A 56 -9.28 8.65 34.80
N ALA A 57 -9.56 8.52 36.10
CA ALA A 57 -8.68 7.86 37.04
C ALA A 57 -8.50 6.37 36.71
N LEU A 58 -9.58 5.63 36.41
CA LEU A 58 -9.50 4.22 35.98
C LEU A 58 -8.67 4.07 34.69
N TRP A 59 -8.90 4.94 33.71
CA TRP A 59 -8.12 4.96 32.47
C TRP A 59 -6.64 5.26 32.74
N ARG A 60 -6.34 6.25 33.59
CA ARG A 60 -4.95 6.59 33.98
C ARG A 60 -4.26 5.51 34.81
N VAL A 61 -4.98 4.70 35.58
CA VAL A 61 -4.43 3.48 36.19
C VAL A 61 -3.91 2.57 35.09
N ALA A 62 -4.72 2.26 34.08
CA ALA A 62 -4.32 1.39 32.98
C ALA A 62 -3.14 1.97 32.18
N VAL A 63 -3.15 3.28 31.87
CA VAL A 63 -2.01 3.94 31.22
C VAL A 63 -0.74 3.82 32.05
N SER A 64 -0.81 4.10 33.35
CA SER A 64 0.36 4.04 34.25
C SER A 64 0.91 2.61 34.38
N MET A 65 0.04 1.59 34.38
CA MET A 65 0.47 0.18 34.37
C MET A 65 1.23 -0.16 33.08
N GLY A 66 0.81 0.39 31.94
CA GLY A 66 1.53 0.26 30.66
C GLY A 66 2.93 0.87 30.69
N GLU A 67 3.07 2.09 31.20
CA GLU A 67 4.37 2.78 31.35
C GLU A 67 5.32 2.05 32.32
N LEU A 68 4.77 1.34 33.30
CA LEU A 68 5.52 0.49 34.24
C LEU A 68 5.88 -0.89 33.66
N ASN A 69 5.51 -1.17 32.41
CA ASN A 69 5.70 -2.47 31.74
C ASN A 69 5.10 -3.64 32.53
N GLU A 70 3.93 -3.44 33.15
CA GLU A 70 3.19 -4.52 33.79
C GLU A 70 2.68 -5.55 32.76
N PRO A 71 2.39 -6.79 33.19
CA PRO A 71 1.91 -7.82 32.28
C PRO A 71 0.68 -7.37 31.48
N TRP A 72 0.73 -7.54 30.16
CA TRP A 72 -0.32 -7.06 29.27
C TRP A 72 -1.75 -7.49 29.65
N PRO A 73 -2.01 -8.75 30.07
CA PRO A 73 -3.35 -9.13 30.53
C PRO A 73 -3.91 -8.24 31.64
N ASP A 74 -3.08 -7.85 32.61
CA ASP A 74 -3.50 -7.00 33.73
C ASP A 74 -3.77 -5.55 33.28
N VAL A 75 -2.94 -5.04 32.36
CA VAL A 75 -3.10 -3.70 31.76
C VAL A 75 -4.38 -3.64 30.92
N ARG A 76 -4.60 -4.65 30.07
CA ARG A 76 -5.80 -4.79 29.25
C ARG A 76 -7.05 -4.86 30.12
N ASP A 77 -7.03 -5.65 31.19
CA ASP A 77 -8.16 -5.78 32.10
C ASP A 77 -8.43 -4.45 32.83
N ALA A 78 -7.41 -3.66 33.14
CA ALA A 78 -7.58 -2.30 33.66
C ALA A 78 -8.26 -1.35 32.64
N TYR A 79 -7.86 -1.39 31.37
CA TYR A 79 -8.54 -0.64 30.31
C TYR A 79 -10.00 -1.07 30.14
N LEU A 80 -10.27 -2.38 30.17
CA LEU A 80 -11.62 -2.92 30.06
C LEU A 80 -12.50 -2.50 31.25
N ARG A 81 -11.98 -2.48 32.48
CA ARG A 81 -12.71 -1.93 33.65
C ARG A 81 -13.03 -0.45 33.48
N ALA A 82 -12.11 0.35 32.95
CA ALA A 82 -12.36 1.76 32.67
C ALA A 82 -13.46 1.93 31.62
N TRP A 83 -13.45 1.12 30.56
CA TRP A 83 -14.48 1.12 29.54
C TRP A 83 -15.84 0.64 30.07
N GLU A 84 -15.88 -0.45 30.84
CA GLU A 84 -17.10 -0.97 31.45
C GLU A 84 -17.77 0.06 32.37
N PHE A 85 -16.96 0.85 33.10
CA PHE A 85 -17.45 1.92 33.95
C PHE A 85 -18.09 3.08 33.14
N ARG A 86 -17.55 3.42 31.97
CA ARG A 86 -18.08 4.48 31.10
C ARG A 86 -18.02 4.05 29.62
N PRO A 87 -18.96 3.22 29.15
CA PRO A 87 -18.89 2.59 27.81
C PRO A 87 -19.12 3.57 26.66
N THR A 88 -19.49 4.81 26.97
CA THR A 88 -19.56 5.94 26.03
C THR A 88 -18.19 6.53 25.69
N ARG A 89 -17.11 6.07 26.35
CA ARG A 89 -15.74 6.54 26.13
C ARG A 89 -14.89 5.49 25.41
N ALA A 90 -14.32 5.88 24.26
CA ALA A 90 -13.64 4.96 23.35
C ALA A 90 -12.13 4.83 23.63
N GLU A 91 -11.55 5.73 24.44
CA GLU A 91 -10.10 5.84 24.61
C GLU A 91 -9.46 4.56 25.16
N SER A 92 -10.16 3.81 26.01
CA SER A 92 -9.70 2.52 26.53
C SER A 92 -9.63 1.46 25.43
N LEU A 93 -10.65 1.35 24.58
CA LEU A 93 -10.68 0.37 23.49
C LEU A 93 -9.65 0.73 22.40
N PHE A 94 -9.50 2.02 22.10
CA PHE A 94 -8.46 2.52 21.22
C PHE A 94 -7.05 2.17 21.74
N ALA A 95 -6.79 2.35 23.03
CA ALA A 95 -5.49 2.00 23.62
C ALA A 95 -5.19 0.49 23.52
N ILE A 96 -6.21 -0.36 23.72
CA ILE A 96 -6.09 -1.80 23.53
C ILE A 96 -5.78 -2.13 22.06
N ALA A 97 -6.49 -1.52 21.12
CA ALA A 97 -6.26 -1.73 19.68
C ALA A 97 -4.83 -1.34 19.28
N ALA A 98 -4.38 -0.15 19.67
CA ALA A 98 -3.04 0.36 19.38
C ALA A 98 -1.93 -0.53 19.97
N ARG A 99 -2.16 -1.11 21.16
CA ARG A 99 -1.23 -2.08 21.74
C ARG A 99 -1.16 -3.35 20.91
N TYR A 100 -2.31 -3.93 20.55
CA TYR A 100 -2.35 -5.14 19.72
C TYR A 100 -1.72 -4.94 18.35
N ARG A 101 -1.92 -3.77 17.71
CA ARG A 101 -1.20 -3.43 16.47
C ARG A 101 0.31 -3.41 16.68
N THR A 102 0.79 -2.78 17.75
CA THR A 102 2.23 -2.69 18.05
C THR A 102 2.85 -4.07 18.31
N ASP A 103 2.08 -4.99 18.92
CA ASP A 103 2.48 -6.37 19.17
C ASP A 103 2.27 -7.30 17.94
N GLY A 104 1.89 -6.76 16.76
CA GLY A 104 1.62 -7.55 15.53
C GLY A 104 0.34 -8.40 15.57
N CYS A 105 -0.48 -8.26 16.60
CA CYS A 105 -1.74 -8.98 16.79
C CYS A 105 -2.91 -8.30 16.05
N TYR A 106 -2.77 -8.12 14.73
CA TYR A 106 -3.66 -7.27 13.93
C TYR A 106 -5.13 -7.69 13.96
N GLN A 107 -5.44 -8.99 14.05
CA GLN A 107 -6.83 -9.45 14.14
C GLN A 107 -7.52 -8.92 15.41
N LEU A 108 -6.85 -8.98 16.57
CA LEU A 108 -7.39 -8.43 17.81
C LEU A 108 -7.41 -6.90 17.79
N GLY A 109 -6.35 -6.28 17.24
CA GLY A 109 -6.30 -4.83 17.04
C GLY A 109 -7.50 -4.32 16.23
N TYR A 110 -7.84 -5.01 15.14
CA TYR A 110 -8.99 -4.72 14.29
C TYR A 110 -10.31 -4.82 15.05
N GLU A 111 -10.57 -5.90 15.80
CA GLU A 111 -11.85 -6.07 16.51
C GLU A 111 -12.05 -4.99 17.59
N PHE A 112 -11.00 -4.62 18.33
CA PHE A 112 -11.06 -3.53 19.31
C PHE A 112 -11.23 -2.16 18.65
N ALA A 113 -10.50 -1.87 17.56
CA ALA A 113 -10.63 -0.61 16.85
C ALA A 113 -12.02 -0.45 16.21
N LYS A 114 -12.54 -1.52 15.60
CA LYS A 114 -13.89 -1.55 15.04
C LYS A 114 -14.95 -1.29 16.12
N ARG A 115 -14.82 -1.93 17.28
CA ARG A 115 -15.74 -1.68 18.40
C ARG A 115 -15.61 -0.25 18.94
N ALA A 116 -14.41 0.30 18.99
CA ALA A 116 -14.19 1.69 19.36
C ALA A 116 -14.83 2.66 18.35
N ALA A 117 -14.82 2.33 17.06
CA ALA A 117 -15.36 3.17 15.98
C ALA A 117 -16.88 3.31 16.02
N GLU A 118 -17.58 2.35 16.66
CA GLU A 118 -19.02 2.39 16.88
C GLU A 118 -19.43 3.36 18.00
N ILE A 119 -18.47 3.82 18.82
CA ILE A 119 -18.72 4.74 19.93
C ILE A 119 -18.62 6.18 19.40
N PRO A 120 -19.72 6.96 19.38
CA PRO A 120 -19.69 8.34 18.92
C PRO A 120 -18.89 9.24 19.86
N PHE A 121 -18.54 10.44 19.39
CA PHE A 121 -17.95 11.47 20.25
C PHE A 121 -18.88 11.75 21.46
N PRO A 122 -18.37 11.74 22.69
CA PRO A 122 -19.19 11.84 23.90
C PRO A 122 -19.50 13.31 24.21
N ASP A 123 -20.49 13.90 23.53
CA ASP A 123 -20.87 15.32 23.69
C ASP A 123 -21.28 15.72 25.12
N GLN A 124 -21.59 14.74 25.98
CA GLN A 124 -21.96 14.96 27.38
C GLN A 124 -20.76 14.99 28.33
N ASP A 125 -19.58 14.56 27.88
CA ASP A 125 -18.35 14.55 28.67
C ASP A 125 -17.51 15.79 28.34
N MET A 126 -16.89 16.38 29.36
CA MET A 126 -16.04 17.56 29.20
C MET A 126 -14.62 17.32 29.72
N LEU A 127 -14.43 16.37 30.64
CA LEU A 127 -13.14 16.12 31.27
C LEU A 127 -12.23 15.32 30.34
N PHE A 128 -11.23 16.02 29.79
CA PHE A 128 -10.11 15.44 29.03
C PHE A 128 -10.53 14.48 27.91
N VAL A 129 -11.65 14.77 27.24
CA VAL A 129 -12.08 14.02 26.06
C VAL A 129 -11.09 14.26 24.93
N ARG A 130 -10.54 13.18 24.38
CA ARG A 130 -9.55 13.24 23.31
C ARG A 130 -10.21 13.26 21.94
N ALA A 131 -10.57 14.45 21.46
CA ALA A 131 -11.26 14.61 20.17
C ALA A 131 -10.55 13.95 18.98
N ASP A 132 -9.21 13.95 18.97
CA ASP A 132 -8.41 13.32 17.91
C ASP A 132 -8.64 11.81 17.79
N ILE A 133 -8.88 11.12 18.91
CA ILE A 133 -9.19 9.69 18.94
C ILE A 133 -10.47 9.38 18.15
N TYR A 134 -11.51 10.16 18.38
CA TYR A 134 -12.81 10.00 17.72
C TYR A 134 -12.83 10.51 16.29
N ASN A 135 -12.15 11.64 16.05
CA ASN A 135 -12.17 12.30 14.76
C ASN A 135 -11.50 11.47 13.67
N TRP A 136 -10.38 10.82 13.97
CA TRP A 136 -9.62 10.08 12.96
C TRP A 136 -8.77 8.92 13.48
N ARG A 137 -8.20 8.96 14.69
CA ARG A 137 -7.22 7.92 15.08
C ARG A 137 -7.83 6.52 15.18
N ILE A 138 -9.07 6.39 15.66
CA ILE A 138 -9.73 5.07 15.70
C ILE A 138 -9.93 4.52 14.27
N ALA A 139 -10.37 5.37 13.34
CA ALA A 139 -10.59 4.95 11.95
C ALA A 139 -9.29 4.56 11.26
N ASP A 140 -8.21 5.30 11.50
CA ASP A 140 -6.87 4.96 11.01
C ASP A 140 -6.34 3.67 11.66
N GLU A 141 -6.49 3.48 12.98
CA GLU A 141 -6.09 2.26 13.68
C GLU A 141 -6.84 1.02 13.17
N GLN A 142 -8.14 1.15 12.92
CA GLN A 142 -8.95 0.11 12.27
C GLN A 142 -8.45 -0.18 10.86
N ALA A 143 -8.14 0.85 10.07
CA ALA A 143 -7.67 0.71 8.70
C ALA A 143 -6.30 0.03 8.62
N VAL A 144 -5.36 0.41 9.49
CA VAL A 144 -4.04 -0.24 9.59
C VAL A 144 -4.22 -1.72 9.95
N CYS A 145 -5.01 -2.04 10.97
CA CYS A 145 -5.22 -3.44 11.33
C CYS A 145 -5.93 -4.21 10.20
N ALA A 146 -6.90 -3.59 9.53
CA ALA A 146 -7.62 -4.16 8.39
C ALA A 146 -6.69 -4.49 7.22
N SER A 147 -5.71 -3.63 6.90
CA SER A 147 -4.78 -3.88 5.80
C SER A 147 -3.88 -5.09 6.07
N TRP A 148 -3.46 -5.30 7.31
CA TRP A 148 -2.61 -6.45 7.70
C TRP A 148 -3.35 -7.80 7.71
N ILE A 149 -4.69 -7.80 7.76
CA ILE A 149 -5.52 -9.01 7.76
C ILE A 149 -6.25 -9.25 6.41
N GLY A 150 -5.80 -8.60 5.34
CA GLY A 150 -6.34 -8.77 3.99
C GLY A 150 -7.65 -8.03 3.69
N LYS A 151 -8.13 -7.16 4.59
CA LYS A 151 -9.35 -6.34 4.39
C LYS A 151 -9.04 -5.02 3.67
N HIS A 152 -8.32 -5.10 2.56
CA HIS A 152 -7.79 -3.93 1.83
C HIS A 152 -8.88 -2.96 1.37
N ALA A 153 -10.03 -3.44 0.88
CA ALA A 153 -11.12 -2.57 0.45
C ALA A 153 -11.74 -1.75 1.61
N GLU A 154 -11.82 -2.34 2.80
CA GLU A 154 -12.28 -1.65 4.00
C GLU A 154 -11.25 -0.63 4.48
N ALA A 155 -9.97 -1.03 4.56
CA ALA A 155 -8.87 -0.15 4.92
C ALA A 155 -8.79 1.08 4.00
N PHE A 156 -8.82 0.86 2.69
CA PHE A 156 -8.85 1.90 1.66
C PHE A 156 -10.02 2.87 1.87
N SER A 157 -11.22 2.35 2.08
CA SER A 157 -12.42 3.17 2.32
C SER A 157 -12.33 3.98 3.61
N LEU A 158 -11.75 3.42 4.68
CA LEU A 158 -11.52 4.12 5.94
C LEU A 158 -10.51 5.26 5.79
N TRP A 159 -9.33 4.99 5.22
CA TRP A 159 -8.30 6.00 5.03
C TRP A 159 -8.76 7.14 4.12
N ARG A 160 -9.51 6.86 3.06
CA ARG A 160 -10.07 7.92 2.21
C ARG A 160 -11.05 8.83 2.95
N ARG A 161 -11.86 8.28 3.85
CA ARG A 161 -12.71 9.10 4.75
C ARG A 161 -11.87 9.95 5.69
N VAL A 162 -10.75 9.42 6.20
CA VAL A 162 -9.84 10.19 7.06
C VAL A 162 -9.14 11.31 6.28
N LEU A 163 -8.65 11.04 5.06
CA LEU A 163 -8.00 12.04 4.20
C LEU A 163 -8.93 13.18 3.78
N ALA A 164 -10.24 12.94 3.69
CA ALA A 164 -11.22 13.99 3.38
C ALA A 164 -11.30 15.09 4.47
N ARG A 165 -10.90 14.78 5.71
CA ARG A 165 -10.99 15.69 6.86
C ARG A 165 -10.07 16.90 6.74
N SER A 166 -10.51 18.04 7.30
CA SER A 166 -9.73 19.29 7.35
C SER A 166 -8.87 19.43 8.61
N ASP A 167 -9.21 18.71 9.69
CA ASP A 167 -8.51 18.75 10.98
C ASP A 167 -7.43 17.67 11.14
N LEU A 168 -7.10 16.95 10.06
CA LEU A 168 -6.03 15.96 10.04
C LEU A 168 -4.66 16.67 9.99
N PRO A 169 -3.74 16.39 10.94
CA PRO A 169 -2.39 16.95 10.91
C PRO A 169 -1.64 16.56 9.62
N GLU A 170 -0.82 17.47 9.10
CA GLU A 170 -0.19 17.30 7.77
C GLU A 170 0.76 16.08 7.72
N ASN A 171 1.51 15.84 8.79
CA ASN A 171 2.38 14.67 8.89
C ASN A 171 1.57 13.35 8.87
N GLU A 172 0.37 13.35 9.46
CA GLU A 172 -0.51 12.19 9.45
C GLU A 172 -1.21 12.02 8.10
N ARG A 173 -1.56 13.13 7.43
CA ARG A 173 -2.13 13.12 6.08
C ARG A 173 -1.21 12.42 5.09
N GLN A 174 0.07 12.79 5.08
CA GLN A 174 1.05 12.18 4.19
C GLN A 174 1.21 10.68 4.47
N ARG A 175 1.42 10.29 5.73
CA ARG A 175 1.50 8.87 6.14
C ARG A 175 0.26 8.08 5.73
N ILE A 176 -0.93 8.65 5.90
CA ILE A 176 -2.19 7.97 5.58
C ILE A 176 -2.38 7.85 4.06
N ALA A 177 -1.96 8.84 3.27
CA ALA A 177 -1.97 8.76 1.82
C ALA A 177 -1.04 7.65 1.31
N GLU A 178 0.17 7.54 1.88
CA GLU A 178 1.10 6.41 1.61
C GLU A 178 0.48 5.06 1.97
N ASN A 179 -0.15 4.95 3.15
CA ASN A 179 -0.83 3.73 3.57
C ASN A 179 -1.98 3.34 2.62
N CYS A 180 -2.72 4.32 2.10
CA CYS A 180 -3.82 4.09 1.16
C CYS A 180 -3.34 3.36 -0.10
N ASP A 181 -2.15 3.73 -0.61
CA ASP A 181 -1.56 3.15 -1.81
C ASP A 181 -1.15 1.68 -1.62
N ILE A 182 -0.92 1.21 -0.38
CA ILE A 182 -0.67 -0.22 -0.08
C ILE A 182 -1.86 -1.09 -0.53
N CYS A 183 -3.08 -0.56 -0.49
CA CYS A 183 -4.28 -1.30 -0.88
C CYS A 183 -4.52 -1.27 -2.40
N ALA A 184 -3.86 -0.39 -3.15
CA ALA A 184 -4.13 -0.18 -4.55
C ALA A 184 -3.97 -1.45 -5.43
N PRO A 185 -2.95 -2.32 -5.27
CA PRO A 185 -2.86 -3.55 -6.06
C PRO A 185 -4.11 -4.45 -5.98
N THR A 186 -4.57 -4.73 -4.75
CA THR A 186 -5.80 -5.51 -4.53
C THR A 186 -7.04 -4.82 -5.10
N MET A 187 -7.10 -3.49 -4.98
CA MET A 187 -8.19 -2.70 -5.52
C MET A 187 -8.20 -2.70 -7.07
N ILE A 188 -7.04 -2.61 -7.71
CA ILE A 188 -6.86 -2.70 -9.16
C ILE A 188 -7.29 -4.07 -9.66
N GLU A 189 -6.86 -5.14 -9.00
CA GLU A 189 -7.22 -6.51 -9.36
C GLU A 189 -8.74 -6.70 -9.30
N ALA A 190 -9.36 -6.29 -8.19
CA ALA A 190 -10.81 -6.36 -8.01
C ALA A 190 -11.56 -5.54 -9.09
N ALA A 191 -11.09 -4.33 -9.38
CA ALA A 191 -11.70 -3.46 -10.39
C ALA A 191 -11.49 -3.95 -11.83
N SER A 192 -10.43 -4.72 -12.11
CA SER A 192 -10.13 -5.21 -13.46
C SER A 192 -11.02 -6.38 -13.89
N THR A 193 -11.72 -7.01 -12.95
CA THR A 193 -12.65 -8.12 -13.25
C THR A 193 -13.83 -7.67 -14.11
N TYR A 194 -14.27 -8.54 -15.02
CA TYR A 194 -15.38 -8.23 -15.92
C TYR A 194 -16.66 -7.86 -15.13
N PRO A 195 -17.33 -6.73 -15.45
CA PRO A 195 -18.51 -6.26 -14.72
C PRO A 195 -19.71 -7.23 -14.80
N ASP A 196 -20.48 -7.28 -13.72
CA ASP A 196 -21.69 -8.09 -13.67
C ASP A 196 -22.80 -7.50 -14.57
N PRO A 197 -23.77 -8.31 -15.05
CA PRO A 197 -24.82 -7.85 -15.98
C PRO A 197 -25.59 -6.57 -15.55
N PRO A 198 -25.94 -6.35 -14.26
CA PRO A 198 -26.59 -5.12 -13.85
C PRO A 198 -25.73 -3.87 -14.08
N LEU A 199 -24.41 -3.98 -13.89
CA LEU A 199 -23.48 -2.87 -14.10
C LEU A 199 -23.30 -2.58 -15.60
N LEU A 200 -23.24 -3.62 -16.44
CA LEU A 200 -23.22 -3.47 -17.91
C LEU A 200 -24.50 -2.86 -18.47
N ALA A 201 -25.63 -3.07 -17.80
CA ALA A 201 -26.93 -2.50 -18.18
C ALA A 201 -27.19 -1.09 -17.60
N SER A 202 -26.29 -0.58 -16.74
CA SER A 202 -26.45 0.73 -16.09
C SER A 202 -26.22 1.91 -17.05
N PRO A 203 -25.26 1.87 -18.00
CA PRO A 203 -25.14 2.87 -19.05
C PRO A 203 -26.35 2.87 -20.01
N PRO A 204 -26.74 4.03 -20.55
CA PRO A 204 -27.74 4.10 -21.61
C PRO A 204 -27.22 3.49 -22.92
N ARG A 205 -28.12 2.89 -23.69
CA ARG A 205 -27.80 2.31 -25.00
C ARG A 205 -27.49 3.41 -26.03
N PRO A 206 -26.72 3.10 -27.09
CA PRO A 206 -26.37 4.06 -28.13
C PRO A 206 -27.61 4.68 -28.79
N GLY A 207 -27.59 5.98 -29.06
CA GLY A 207 -28.66 6.68 -29.77
C GLY A 207 -29.77 7.28 -28.90
N HIS A 208 -29.61 7.32 -27.56
CA HIS A 208 -30.49 8.09 -26.67
C HIS A 208 -29.97 9.54 -26.50
N PRO A 209 -30.65 10.57 -27.03
CA PRO A 209 -30.21 11.95 -26.90
C PRO A 209 -30.76 12.55 -25.59
N ASN A 210 -30.12 12.28 -24.45
CA ASN A 210 -30.28 13.10 -23.24
C ASN A 210 -29.35 12.65 -22.09
N ALA A 211 -28.07 13.02 -22.11
CA ALA A 211 -27.40 13.30 -20.84
C ALA A 211 -26.32 14.35 -21.01
N GLY A 212 -26.06 15.10 -19.94
CA GLY A 212 -25.08 16.19 -19.93
C GLY A 212 -23.62 15.74 -20.00
N VAL A 213 -23.33 14.43 -20.08
CA VAL A 213 -21.98 13.84 -19.97
C VAL A 213 -21.74 12.78 -21.06
N VAL A 214 -20.65 12.91 -21.81
CA VAL A 214 -20.12 11.85 -22.69
C VAL A 214 -18.79 11.34 -22.12
N VAL A 215 -18.62 10.02 -22.06
CA VAL A 215 -17.32 9.39 -21.75
C VAL A 215 -16.71 8.92 -23.05
N SER A 216 -15.43 9.18 -23.27
CA SER A 216 -14.70 8.65 -24.44
C SER A 216 -13.43 7.89 -24.03
N LEU A 217 -13.10 6.84 -24.77
CA LEU A 217 -11.83 6.11 -24.63
C LEU A 217 -11.21 5.81 -26.00
N ILE A 218 -9.89 5.58 -26.02
CA ILE A 218 -9.14 5.19 -27.21
C ILE A 218 -8.84 3.70 -27.11
N ALA A 219 -9.43 2.91 -28.01
CA ALA A 219 -9.12 1.49 -28.14
C ALA A 219 -7.91 1.31 -29.07
N GLY A 220 -6.80 0.88 -28.49
CA GLY A 220 -5.60 0.51 -29.25
C GLY A 220 -5.74 -0.86 -29.93
N PRO A 221 -4.65 -1.40 -30.51
CA PRO A 221 -4.65 -2.73 -31.09
C PRO A 221 -4.83 -3.86 -30.07
N ASP A 222 -4.60 -3.59 -28.78
CA ASP A 222 -4.80 -4.55 -27.71
C ASP A 222 -6.21 -4.42 -27.10
N LEU A 223 -7.02 -5.45 -27.32
CA LEU A 223 -8.36 -5.56 -26.74
C LEU A 223 -8.30 -5.65 -25.22
N ALA A 224 -7.34 -6.39 -24.65
CA ALA A 224 -7.28 -6.64 -23.21
C ALA A 224 -7.07 -5.34 -22.43
N ALA A 225 -6.15 -4.47 -22.85
CA ALA A 225 -5.98 -3.15 -22.25
C ALA A 225 -7.24 -2.27 -22.34
N THR A 226 -8.00 -2.38 -23.44
CA THR A 226 -9.27 -1.67 -23.62
C THR A 226 -10.33 -2.18 -22.64
N GLU A 227 -10.44 -3.51 -22.50
CA GLU A 227 -11.36 -4.15 -21.55
C GLU A 227 -10.99 -3.86 -20.10
N GLN A 228 -9.70 -3.86 -19.74
CA GLN A 228 -9.24 -3.47 -18.40
C GLN A 228 -9.64 -2.03 -18.07
N THR A 229 -9.51 -1.11 -19.02
CA THR A 229 -9.94 0.29 -18.85
C THR A 229 -11.46 0.37 -18.61
N LEU A 230 -12.25 -0.34 -19.42
CA LEU A 230 -13.71 -0.37 -19.27
C LEU A 230 -14.15 -1.02 -17.97
N ASN A 231 -13.62 -2.20 -17.64
CA ASN A 231 -13.96 -2.95 -16.43
C ASN A 231 -13.71 -2.10 -15.18
N SER A 232 -12.48 -1.57 -15.08
CA SER A 232 -12.07 -0.78 -13.94
C SER A 232 -12.86 0.51 -13.83
N PHE A 233 -13.08 1.24 -14.93
CA PHE A 233 -13.89 2.44 -14.92
C PHE A 233 -15.33 2.15 -14.45
N LEU A 234 -15.98 1.11 -15.00
CA LEU A 234 -17.35 0.76 -14.64
C LEU A 234 -17.49 0.32 -13.17
N ARG A 235 -16.53 -0.46 -12.65
CA ARG A 235 -16.55 -0.91 -11.26
C ARG A 235 -16.24 0.22 -10.27
N CYS A 236 -15.42 1.19 -10.66
CA CYS A 236 -15.06 2.31 -9.81
C CYS A 236 -16.05 3.49 -9.89
N CYS A 237 -16.68 3.74 -11.04
CA CYS A 237 -17.60 4.86 -11.22
C CYS A 237 -19.01 4.52 -10.71
N SER A 238 -19.27 4.78 -9.43
CA SER A 238 -20.55 4.46 -8.76
C SER A 238 -21.76 5.19 -9.36
N ASP A 239 -21.55 6.30 -10.06
CA ASP A 239 -22.58 7.12 -10.71
C ASP A 239 -22.52 7.07 -12.24
N VAL A 240 -22.09 5.92 -12.79
CA VAL A 240 -22.03 5.67 -14.25
C VAL A 240 -23.35 5.89 -14.98
N SER A 241 -24.49 5.74 -14.28
CA SER A 241 -25.83 6.02 -14.83
C SER A 241 -26.04 7.49 -15.24
N ARG A 242 -25.16 8.41 -14.81
CA ARG A 242 -25.14 9.81 -15.25
C ARG A 242 -24.52 10.01 -16.64
N VAL A 243 -23.81 9.00 -17.17
CA VAL A 243 -23.17 9.06 -18.49
C VAL A 243 -24.23 8.84 -19.56
N GLY A 244 -24.32 9.74 -20.53
CA GLY A 244 -25.30 9.67 -21.63
C GLY A 244 -24.86 8.86 -22.83
N ARG A 245 -23.54 8.74 -23.03
CA ARG A 245 -22.94 8.06 -24.17
C ARG A 245 -21.51 7.66 -23.85
N PHE A 246 -21.14 6.46 -24.27
CA PHE A 246 -19.77 5.97 -24.26
C PHE A 246 -19.25 5.90 -25.69
N LEU A 247 -18.29 6.75 -26.02
CA LEU A 247 -17.66 6.82 -27.34
C LEU A 247 -16.31 6.10 -27.33
N VAL A 248 -16.16 5.06 -28.15
CA VAL A 248 -14.87 4.39 -28.35
C VAL A 248 -14.28 4.79 -29.67
N VAL A 249 -13.08 5.36 -29.62
CA VAL A 249 -12.28 5.64 -30.81
C VAL A 249 -11.43 4.42 -31.09
N ASP A 250 -11.81 3.67 -32.12
CA ASP A 250 -11.04 2.52 -32.59
C ASP A 250 -9.83 3.01 -33.38
N ALA A 251 -8.67 2.92 -32.73
CA ALA A 251 -7.37 3.34 -33.22
C ALA A 251 -6.45 2.15 -33.58
N GLY A 252 -6.98 0.94 -33.76
CA GLY A 252 -6.15 -0.20 -34.16
C GLY A 252 -6.70 -1.60 -33.92
N LEU A 253 -7.97 -1.76 -33.49
CA LEU A 253 -8.53 -3.08 -33.22
C LEU A 253 -8.68 -3.92 -34.49
N SER A 254 -8.46 -5.23 -34.35
CA SER A 254 -8.77 -6.19 -35.40
C SER A 254 -10.29 -6.30 -35.63
N GLY A 255 -10.72 -6.86 -36.77
CA GLY A 255 -12.13 -7.17 -37.03
C GLY A 255 -12.78 -7.99 -35.90
N PRO A 256 -12.21 -9.18 -35.57
CA PRO A 256 -12.71 -10.03 -34.50
C PRO A 256 -12.71 -9.38 -33.10
N ASP A 257 -11.67 -8.62 -32.76
CA ASP A 257 -11.57 -7.98 -31.44
C ASP A 257 -12.63 -6.89 -31.26
N ARG A 258 -12.89 -6.12 -32.33
CA ARG A 258 -13.95 -5.11 -32.34
C ARG A 258 -15.34 -5.75 -32.23
N GLU A 259 -15.60 -6.86 -32.91
CA GLU A 259 -16.85 -7.60 -32.75
C GLU A 259 -17.02 -8.10 -31.31
N THR A 260 -15.96 -8.64 -30.72
CA THR A 260 -15.92 -9.09 -29.31
C THR A 260 -16.23 -7.94 -28.35
N LEU A 261 -15.60 -6.78 -28.56
CA LEU A 261 -15.84 -5.58 -27.76
C LEU A 261 -17.31 -5.14 -27.82
N CYS A 262 -17.89 -5.03 -29.02
CA CYS A 262 -19.29 -4.63 -29.19
C CYS A 262 -20.28 -5.64 -28.59
N GLN A 263 -19.95 -6.94 -28.62
CA GLN A 263 -20.78 -7.99 -28.01
C GLN A 263 -20.76 -7.94 -26.48
N ARG A 264 -19.59 -7.69 -25.88
CA ARG A 264 -19.43 -7.65 -24.42
C ARG A 264 -20.00 -6.36 -23.82
N TYR A 265 -19.83 -5.25 -24.51
CA TYR A 265 -20.25 -3.93 -24.05
C TYR A 265 -21.22 -3.30 -25.04
N GLU A 266 -22.47 -3.81 -25.07
CA GLU A 266 -23.51 -3.39 -26.03
C GLU A 266 -23.85 -1.88 -25.99
N PHE A 267 -23.47 -1.18 -24.93
CA PHE A 267 -23.71 0.25 -24.75
C PHE A 267 -22.68 1.16 -25.46
N LEU A 268 -21.60 0.59 -26.02
CA LEU A 268 -20.53 1.35 -26.66
C LEU A 268 -20.94 1.84 -28.06
N ASP A 269 -20.61 3.10 -28.33
CA ASP A 269 -20.64 3.69 -29.66
C ASP A 269 -19.22 3.75 -30.24
N VAL A 270 -18.91 2.86 -31.18
CA VAL A 270 -17.55 2.70 -31.73
C VAL A 270 -17.39 3.46 -33.03
N VAL A 271 -16.43 4.39 -33.09
CA VAL A 271 -16.13 5.23 -34.25
C VAL A 271 -14.69 5.02 -34.72
N ARG A 272 -14.47 5.16 -36.03
CA ARG A 272 -13.14 5.09 -36.67
C ARG A 272 -12.72 6.46 -37.17
N ILE A 273 -12.32 7.30 -36.23
CA ILE A 273 -11.74 8.63 -36.48
C ILE A 273 -10.28 8.63 -36.01
N GLY A 274 -9.51 9.67 -36.33
CA GLY A 274 -8.18 9.78 -35.73
C GLY A 274 -8.26 10.03 -34.22
N ALA A 275 -7.25 9.58 -33.49
CA ALA A 275 -7.19 9.64 -32.02
C ALA A 275 -6.83 11.04 -31.47
N GLN A 276 -6.81 12.07 -32.31
CA GLN A 276 -6.49 13.44 -31.90
C GLN A 276 -7.65 14.06 -31.12
N LEU A 277 -7.34 14.74 -30.02
CA LEU A 277 -8.33 15.31 -29.09
C LEU A 277 -9.38 16.20 -29.81
N GLY A 278 -8.97 17.00 -30.80
CA GLY A 278 -9.88 17.83 -31.59
C GLY A 278 -10.89 17.04 -32.44
N GLN A 279 -10.46 15.91 -33.00
CA GLN A 279 -11.34 15.02 -33.77
C GLN A 279 -12.34 14.30 -32.87
N ILE A 280 -11.89 13.89 -31.68
CA ILE A 280 -12.76 13.30 -30.66
C ILE A 280 -13.77 14.35 -30.18
N ARG A 281 -13.32 15.56 -29.84
CA ARG A 281 -14.16 16.70 -29.43
C ARG A 281 -15.29 16.97 -30.43
N ALA A 282 -15.03 16.88 -31.73
CA ALA A 282 -16.03 17.08 -32.78
C ALA A 282 -17.18 16.03 -32.76
N GLN A 283 -16.97 14.88 -32.12
CA GLN A 283 -18.00 13.85 -31.90
C GLN A 283 -18.80 14.05 -30.60
N ILE A 284 -18.40 15.02 -29.76
CA ILE A 284 -18.99 15.23 -28.43
C ILE A 284 -20.10 16.29 -28.49
N ASP A 285 -21.32 15.86 -28.19
CA ASP A 285 -22.55 16.64 -28.22
C ASP A 285 -23.15 16.86 -26.82
N ALA A 286 -22.29 16.97 -25.80
CA ALA A 286 -22.69 17.24 -24.43
C ALA A 286 -21.90 18.39 -23.80
N ARG A 287 -22.44 18.95 -22.71
CA ARG A 287 -21.77 19.99 -21.91
C ARG A 287 -20.49 19.45 -21.27
N PHE A 288 -20.54 18.24 -20.72
CA PHE A 288 -19.41 17.62 -20.04
C PHE A 288 -18.86 16.45 -20.84
N TRP A 289 -17.53 16.37 -20.89
CA TRP A 289 -16.82 15.34 -21.63
C TRP A 289 -15.72 14.73 -20.76
N LEU A 290 -15.86 13.47 -20.39
CA LEU A 290 -14.81 12.72 -19.71
C LEU A 290 -13.99 11.94 -20.74
N HIS A 291 -12.75 12.35 -20.96
CA HIS A 291 -11.82 11.62 -21.81
C HIS A 291 -10.93 10.72 -20.95
N LEU A 292 -10.97 9.40 -21.18
CA LEU A 292 -10.18 8.41 -20.45
C LEU A 292 -8.81 8.14 -21.08
N GLY A 293 -8.61 8.49 -22.35
CA GLY A 293 -7.39 8.13 -23.09
C GLY A 293 -7.27 6.63 -23.35
N ARG A 294 -6.04 6.13 -23.38
CA ARG A 294 -5.71 4.71 -23.66
C ARG A 294 -5.06 4.08 -22.43
N GLY A 295 -5.55 2.89 -22.05
CA GLY A 295 -4.87 1.99 -21.12
C GLY A 295 -4.93 2.36 -19.65
N TRP A 296 -5.84 3.22 -19.19
CA TRP A 296 -5.91 3.59 -17.78
C TRP A 296 -6.68 2.57 -16.94
N ARG A 297 -6.19 2.26 -15.74
CA ARG A 297 -6.84 1.34 -14.80
C ARG A 297 -7.29 2.09 -13.55
N PHE A 298 -8.59 2.10 -13.31
CA PHE A 298 -9.19 2.71 -12.12
C PHE A 298 -9.20 1.72 -10.96
N PHE A 299 -9.08 2.21 -9.72
CA PHE A 299 -9.10 1.32 -8.56
C PHE A 299 -9.86 1.90 -7.36
N ALA A 300 -10.14 3.20 -7.36
CA ALA A 300 -10.86 3.85 -6.27
C ALA A 300 -12.37 3.96 -6.58
N PRO A 301 -13.27 3.29 -5.82
CA PRO A 301 -14.70 3.48 -5.97
C PRO A 301 -15.11 4.91 -5.63
N GLU A 302 -15.79 5.57 -6.55
CA GLU A 302 -16.06 7.01 -6.50
C GLU A 302 -17.32 7.43 -7.25
N SER A 303 -17.89 8.57 -6.84
CA SER A 303 -18.93 9.26 -7.62
C SER A 303 -18.27 10.19 -8.64
N LEU A 304 -17.46 9.60 -9.53
CA LEU A 304 -16.53 10.33 -10.41
C LEU A 304 -17.23 11.41 -11.24
N ILE A 305 -18.40 11.10 -11.81
CA ILE A 305 -19.11 12.07 -12.66
C ILE A 305 -19.60 13.25 -11.80
N THR A 306 -20.16 12.97 -10.63
CA THR A 306 -20.61 13.96 -9.65
C THR A 306 -19.47 14.85 -9.21
N ARG A 307 -18.34 14.27 -8.81
CA ARG A 307 -17.19 15.03 -8.31
C ARG A 307 -16.62 15.96 -9.38
N LEU A 308 -16.36 15.43 -10.57
CA LEU A 308 -15.74 16.20 -11.65
C LEU A 308 -16.65 17.32 -12.16
N THR A 309 -17.95 17.07 -12.27
CA THR A 309 -18.91 18.12 -12.66
C THR A 309 -19.09 19.17 -11.57
N ALA A 310 -19.09 18.79 -10.29
CA ALA A 310 -19.16 19.72 -9.17
C ALA A 310 -17.98 20.71 -9.12
N VAL A 311 -16.75 20.26 -9.46
CA VAL A 311 -15.60 21.17 -9.60
C VAL A 311 -15.82 22.19 -10.72
N LEU A 312 -16.24 21.74 -11.91
CA LEU A 312 -16.51 22.63 -13.05
C LEU A 312 -17.64 23.63 -12.77
N GLU A 313 -18.64 23.24 -11.99
CA GLU A 313 -19.74 24.11 -11.60
C GLU A 313 -19.33 25.12 -10.53
N ALA A 314 -18.51 24.71 -9.57
CA ALA A 314 -17.99 25.59 -8.52
C ALA A 314 -16.97 26.61 -9.04
N GLU A 315 -16.24 26.28 -10.11
CA GLU A 315 -15.11 27.06 -10.61
C GLU A 315 -15.35 27.53 -12.06
N PRO A 316 -15.95 28.73 -12.28
CA PRO A 316 -16.34 29.20 -13.62
C PRO A 316 -15.18 29.37 -14.61
N GLN A 317 -13.97 29.56 -14.11
CA GLN A 317 -12.75 29.71 -14.92
C GLN A 317 -12.06 28.38 -15.24
N VAL A 318 -12.51 27.26 -14.65
CA VAL A 318 -11.93 25.95 -14.91
C VAL A 318 -12.61 25.32 -16.13
N TYR A 319 -11.82 24.88 -17.11
CA TYR A 319 -12.34 24.19 -18.30
C TYR A 319 -12.03 22.69 -18.30
N GLN A 320 -11.06 22.25 -17.52
CA GLN A 320 -10.64 20.85 -17.41
C GLN A 320 -10.38 20.48 -15.94
N VAL A 321 -10.83 19.29 -15.54
CA VAL A 321 -10.55 18.68 -14.23
C VAL A 321 -9.90 17.32 -14.44
N GLY A 322 -8.63 17.19 -14.08
CA GLY A 322 -7.92 15.91 -14.07
C GLY A 322 -8.39 15.02 -12.92
N ILE A 323 -8.45 13.71 -13.16
CA ILE A 323 -8.84 12.73 -12.14
C ILE A 323 -7.73 12.57 -11.10
N ASN A 324 -6.47 12.56 -11.51
CA ASN A 324 -5.35 12.34 -10.62
C ASN A 324 -4.69 13.65 -10.18
N LEU A 325 -4.30 13.71 -8.91
CA LEU A 325 -3.41 14.74 -8.39
C LEU A 325 -2.11 14.77 -9.20
N ALA A 326 -1.69 15.99 -9.58
CA ALA A 326 -0.45 16.24 -10.31
C ALA A 326 -0.30 15.42 -11.63
N ASP A 327 -1.42 15.03 -12.25
CA ASP A 327 -1.44 14.21 -13.48
C ASP A 327 -0.66 12.90 -13.34
N ALA A 328 -0.63 12.36 -12.11
CA ALA A 328 0.16 11.19 -11.79
C ALA A 328 -0.27 9.97 -12.64
N VAL A 329 0.72 9.26 -13.15
CA VAL A 329 0.53 8.01 -13.93
C VAL A 329 0.70 6.75 -13.07
N LYS A 330 1.22 6.91 -11.85
CA LYS A 330 1.48 5.86 -10.85
C LYS A 330 1.02 6.34 -9.48
N LEU A 331 0.98 5.42 -8.52
CA LEU A 331 0.80 5.72 -7.10
C LEU A 331 1.93 6.65 -6.61
N THR A 332 1.60 7.58 -5.73
CA THR A 332 2.53 8.64 -5.28
C THR A 332 2.60 8.79 -3.77
N GLY A 333 1.68 8.19 -3.03
CA GLY A 333 1.47 8.43 -1.61
C GLY A 333 1.16 9.88 -1.29
N ALA A 334 0.81 10.71 -2.28
CA ALA A 334 0.71 12.15 -2.10
C ALA A 334 -0.73 12.58 -1.82
N SER A 335 -0.87 13.54 -0.90
CA SER A 335 -2.06 14.37 -0.75
C SER A 335 -1.60 15.81 -0.58
N ALA A 336 -2.33 16.75 -1.17
CA ALA A 336 -1.96 18.15 -1.08
C ALA A 336 -2.18 18.71 0.34
N PRO A 337 -1.37 19.70 0.73
CA PRO A 337 -1.51 20.34 2.03
C PRO A 337 -2.84 21.05 2.13
N GLU A 338 -3.44 21.02 3.32
CA GLU A 338 -4.79 21.54 3.59
C GLU A 338 -4.99 22.98 3.08
N GLN A 339 -3.97 23.83 3.20
CA GLN A 339 -3.98 25.23 2.78
C GLN A 339 -4.10 25.46 1.27
N ALA A 340 -3.74 24.48 0.45
CA ALA A 340 -3.78 24.57 -1.02
C ALA A 340 -5.10 24.02 -1.59
N VAL A 341 -5.87 23.29 -0.79
CA VAL A 341 -7.05 22.52 -1.23
C VAL A 341 -8.32 23.35 -1.16
N ARG A 342 -9.16 23.20 -2.18
CA ARG A 342 -10.55 23.67 -2.21
C ARG A 342 -11.51 22.52 -1.97
N ARG A 343 -12.73 22.86 -1.54
CA ARG A 343 -13.79 21.88 -1.28
C ARG A 343 -15.15 22.35 -1.72
N THR A 344 -15.95 21.41 -2.19
CA THR A 344 -17.41 21.51 -2.21
C THR A 344 -17.99 20.19 -1.69
N PRO A 345 -19.24 20.17 -1.22
CA PRO A 345 -19.88 18.95 -0.73
C PRO A 345 -19.81 17.78 -1.72
N ASP A 346 -20.03 18.07 -3.01
CA ASP A 346 -20.10 17.06 -4.06
C ASP A 346 -18.74 16.76 -4.73
N ALA A 347 -17.77 17.69 -4.71
CA ALA A 347 -16.45 17.46 -5.29
C ALA A 347 -15.46 16.78 -4.34
N GLY A 348 -15.65 16.93 -3.02
CA GLY A 348 -14.63 16.62 -2.04
C GLY A 348 -13.44 17.57 -2.16
N ARG A 349 -12.21 17.05 -2.01
CA ARG A 349 -10.95 17.81 -2.08
C ARG A 349 -10.47 17.91 -3.53
N TYR A 350 -10.08 19.11 -3.95
CA TYR A 350 -9.50 19.36 -5.27
C TYR A 350 -8.55 20.57 -5.24
N LEU A 351 -7.70 20.69 -6.24
CA LEU A 351 -6.78 21.82 -6.42
C LEU A 351 -7.05 22.53 -7.74
N LEU A 352 -6.84 23.85 -7.72
CA LEU A 352 -6.71 24.60 -8.97
C LEU A 352 -5.27 24.51 -9.46
N THR A 353 -5.10 24.13 -10.72
CA THR A 353 -3.81 23.97 -11.36
C THR A 353 -3.67 24.93 -12.54
N GLU A 354 -2.47 25.01 -13.10
CA GLU A 354 -2.20 25.72 -14.37
C GLU A 354 -1.76 24.76 -15.48
N GLU A 355 -1.52 23.49 -15.12
CA GLU A 355 -1.10 22.44 -16.04
C GLU A 355 -2.30 21.67 -16.56
N VAL A 356 -2.27 21.35 -17.86
CA VAL A 356 -3.29 20.55 -18.53
C VAL A 356 -3.05 19.08 -18.18
N ALA A 357 -4.11 18.38 -17.77
CA ALA A 357 -4.01 16.95 -17.52
C ALA A 357 -3.91 16.18 -18.86
N HIS A 358 -2.94 15.27 -18.95
CA HIS A 358 -2.75 14.36 -20.08
C HIS A 358 -3.47 13.03 -19.83
N GLY A 359 -3.67 12.65 -18.58
CA GLY A 359 -4.45 11.48 -18.17
C GLY A 359 -5.97 11.70 -18.25
N PRO A 360 -6.76 10.83 -17.60
CA PRO A 360 -8.21 10.92 -17.60
C PRO A 360 -8.67 12.26 -17.03
N ALA A 361 -9.50 12.97 -17.79
CA ALA A 361 -9.94 14.31 -17.42
C ALA A 361 -11.34 14.65 -17.95
N MET A 362 -12.08 15.40 -17.14
CA MET A 362 -13.38 15.96 -17.50
C MET A 362 -13.22 17.38 -18.06
N PHE A 363 -13.88 17.68 -19.16
CA PHE A 363 -13.92 19.00 -19.78
C PHE A 363 -15.34 19.59 -19.73
N ASP A 364 -15.44 20.91 -19.54
CA ASP A 364 -16.62 21.68 -19.95
C ASP A 364 -16.41 22.11 -21.41
N THR A 365 -17.22 21.58 -22.32
CA THR A 365 -16.98 21.68 -23.77
C THR A 365 -17.09 23.10 -24.29
N ALA A 366 -18.04 23.90 -23.77
CA ALA A 366 -18.18 25.31 -24.16
C ALA A 366 -17.02 26.16 -23.65
N ARG A 367 -16.47 25.83 -22.48
CA ARG A 367 -15.26 26.48 -21.94
C ARG A 367 -14.01 26.08 -22.70
N LEU A 368 -13.89 24.80 -23.03
CA LEU A 368 -12.80 24.27 -23.86
C LEU A 368 -12.78 24.97 -25.22
N ASP A 369 -13.91 25.05 -25.94
CA ASP A 369 -13.97 25.67 -27.27
C ASP A 369 -13.56 27.16 -27.24
N ARG A 370 -13.89 27.87 -26.16
CA ARG A 370 -13.42 29.26 -25.95
C ARG A 370 -11.91 29.34 -25.67
N ALA A 371 -11.35 28.32 -25.02
CA ALA A 371 -9.93 28.26 -24.67
C ALA A 371 -9.03 27.84 -25.85
N SER A 372 -9.51 26.97 -26.74
CA SER A 372 -8.73 26.41 -27.86
C SER A 372 -8.42 27.40 -28.98
N GLY A 373 -9.31 28.38 -29.18
CA GLY A 373 -9.35 29.15 -30.43
C GLY A 373 -9.79 28.26 -31.61
N VAL A 374 -10.68 28.76 -32.47
CA VAL A 374 -11.27 27.98 -33.55
C VAL A 374 -10.25 27.75 -34.67
N ASP A 375 -9.45 26.67 -34.61
CA ASP A 375 -8.83 26.02 -35.79
C ASP A 375 -8.29 24.63 -35.43
N GLY A 376 -8.86 23.59 -36.05
CA GLY A 376 -8.73 22.17 -35.67
C GLY A 376 -7.69 21.36 -36.43
N THR A 377 -6.50 21.92 -36.72
CA THR A 377 -5.47 21.27 -37.55
C THR A 377 -4.10 21.10 -36.88
N ASP A 378 -3.94 21.50 -35.61
CA ASP A 378 -2.62 21.50 -34.94
C ASP A 378 -2.25 20.13 -34.33
N PRO A 379 -1.05 19.56 -34.60
CA PRO A 379 -0.71 18.18 -34.22
C PRO A 379 -0.49 17.94 -32.72
N ASP A 380 -0.19 18.98 -31.92
CA ASP A 380 0.21 18.85 -30.51
C ASP A 380 -0.65 19.74 -29.58
N LEU A 381 -1.94 19.41 -29.57
CA LEU A 381 -3.01 20.26 -29.06
C LEU A 381 -3.01 20.42 -27.53
N ILE A 382 -2.47 19.49 -26.72
CA ILE A 382 -2.54 19.61 -25.25
C ILE A 382 -1.63 20.72 -24.72
N ALA A 383 -0.36 20.77 -25.16
CA ALA A 383 0.58 21.82 -24.76
C ALA A 383 0.19 23.19 -25.32
N GLU A 384 -0.31 23.23 -26.55
CA GLU A 384 -0.79 24.46 -27.19
C GLU A 384 -2.12 24.95 -26.59
N LEU A 385 -3.02 24.03 -26.23
CA LEU A 385 -4.25 24.32 -25.48
C LEU A 385 -3.94 24.94 -24.12
N GLY A 386 -2.97 24.42 -23.39
CA GLY A 386 -2.55 25.01 -22.11
C GLY A 386 -2.09 26.46 -22.26
N ARG A 387 -1.27 26.75 -23.28
CA ARG A 387 -0.83 28.12 -23.59
C ARG A 387 -2.01 29.03 -23.93
N ARG A 388 -2.91 28.60 -24.81
CA ARG A 388 -4.06 29.41 -25.28
C ARG A 388 -5.12 29.60 -24.19
N ALA A 389 -5.42 28.56 -23.41
CA ALA A 389 -6.32 28.63 -22.28
C ALA A 389 -5.84 29.64 -21.23
N ARG A 390 -4.53 29.65 -20.95
CA ARG A 390 -3.92 30.61 -20.04
C ARG A 390 -4.03 32.05 -20.56
N ALA A 391 -3.82 32.25 -21.86
CA ALA A 391 -4.03 33.56 -22.50
C ALA A 391 -5.51 34.01 -22.45
N ALA A 392 -6.45 33.06 -22.46
CA ALA A 392 -7.89 33.32 -22.29
C ALA A 392 -8.32 33.49 -20.81
N GLY A 393 -7.40 33.45 -19.85
CA GLY A 393 -7.68 33.55 -18.42
C GLY A 393 -8.39 32.33 -17.84
N MET A 394 -8.35 31.20 -18.55
CA MET A 394 -8.92 29.92 -18.12
C MET A 394 -7.89 29.12 -17.31
N ARG A 395 -8.37 28.23 -16.45
CA ARG A 395 -7.57 27.40 -15.53
C ARG A 395 -7.94 25.94 -15.66
N THR A 396 -7.12 25.09 -15.06
CA THR A 396 -7.38 23.67 -14.87
C THR A 396 -7.53 23.36 -13.37
N ALA A 397 -8.00 22.16 -13.07
CA ALA A 397 -8.06 21.64 -11.71
C ALA A 397 -7.72 20.15 -11.70
N SER A 398 -7.45 19.59 -10.54
CA SER A 398 -7.35 18.15 -10.33
C SER A 398 -8.02 17.75 -9.02
N LEU A 399 -8.49 16.51 -8.91
CA LEU A 399 -8.80 15.95 -7.59
C LEU A 399 -7.51 15.82 -6.75
N ASP A 400 -7.66 15.68 -5.44
CA ASP A 400 -6.54 15.62 -4.48
C ASP A 400 -6.14 14.16 -4.15
N GLU A 401 -6.30 13.27 -5.11
CA GLU A 401 -6.03 11.83 -4.97
C GLU A 401 -5.46 11.25 -6.27
N VAL A 402 -4.81 10.09 -6.18
CA VAL A 402 -4.59 9.21 -7.33
C VAL A 402 -5.70 8.15 -7.33
N LEU A 403 -6.53 8.12 -8.37
CA LEU A 403 -7.71 7.24 -8.47
C LEU A 403 -7.60 6.22 -9.61
N CYS A 404 -6.65 6.42 -10.50
CA CYS A 404 -6.28 5.50 -11.56
C CYS A 404 -4.77 5.51 -11.83
N ILE A 405 -4.27 4.49 -12.50
CA ILE A 405 -2.89 4.41 -12.96
C ILE A 405 -2.85 4.14 -14.46
N ALA A 406 -1.77 4.55 -15.11
CA ALA A 406 -1.53 4.16 -16.50
C ALA A 406 -1.22 2.65 -16.54
N GLY A 407 -1.91 1.94 -17.42
CA GLY A 407 -1.53 0.61 -17.85
C GLY A 407 -0.27 0.72 -18.68
N ASP A 408 0.75 0.05 -18.19
CA ASP A 408 1.94 -0.29 -18.91
C ASP A 408 1.53 -1.08 -20.17
N GLY A 409 1.90 -0.60 -21.37
CA GLY A 409 1.77 -1.36 -22.63
C GLY A 409 2.69 -2.59 -22.69
N SER A 410 3.07 -3.10 -21.54
CA SER A 410 3.95 -4.19 -21.21
C SER A 410 3.44 -4.73 -19.87
N GLU A 411 3.11 -6.01 -19.77
CA GLU A 411 2.73 -6.65 -18.50
C GLU A 411 3.92 -6.72 -17.52
N THR A 412 4.47 -5.58 -17.08
CA THR A 412 5.76 -5.53 -16.36
C THR A 412 5.82 -4.40 -15.35
N THR A 413 4.82 -4.26 -14.47
CA THR A 413 5.00 -3.57 -13.19
C THR A 413 4.19 -4.22 -12.07
N LEU A 414 4.62 -5.43 -11.69
CA LEU A 414 4.25 -6.06 -10.40
C LEU A 414 5.09 -5.53 -9.21
N TYR A 415 6.12 -4.71 -9.47
CA TYR A 415 7.02 -4.15 -8.46
C TYR A 415 6.83 -2.63 -8.35
N THR A 416 6.13 -2.19 -7.31
CA THR A 416 5.96 -0.77 -6.97
C THR A 416 7.00 -0.34 -5.93
N PRO A 417 7.28 0.97 -5.78
CA PRO A 417 8.07 1.50 -4.67
C PRO A 417 7.62 1.00 -3.28
N ALA A 418 6.31 0.80 -3.09
CA ALA A 418 5.73 0.26 -1.85
C ALA A 418 5.94 -1.26 -1.66
N PHE A 419 6.08 -2.03 -2.75
CA PHE A 419 6.53 -3.43 -2.69
C PHE A 419 7.94 -3.50 -2.09
N TYR A 420 8.83 -2.60 -2.50
CA TYR A 420 10.18 -2.52 -1.94
C TYR A 420 10.21 -2.02 -0.51
N ASP A 421 9.33 -1.10 -0.07
CA ASP A 421 9.32 -0.65 1.34
C ASP A 421 8.83 -1.75 2.31
N GLY A 422 7.83 -2.55 1.91
CA GLY A 422 7.35 -3.70 2.70
C GLY A 422 8.31 -4.89 2.68
N GLN A 423 8.87 -5.22 1.51
CA GLN A 423 9.86 -6.28 1.35
C GLN A 423 11.21 -5.91 1.99
N ALA A 424 11.67 -4.66 1.89
CA ALA A 424 12.95 -4.23 2.46
C ALA A 424 12.98 -4.38 3.97
N ALA A 425 11.88 -4.13 4.68
CA ALA A 425 11.83 -4.34 6.13
C ALA A 425 11.93 -5.83 6.50
N GLY A 426 11.15 -6.71 5.86
CA GLY A 426 11.16 -8.16 6.12
C GLY A 426 12.45 -8.84 5.66
N SER A 427 12.96 -8.49 4.48
CA SER A 427 14.23 -8.98 3.95
C SER A 427 15.43 -8.48 4.75
N SER A 428 15.48 -7.21 5.16
CA SER A 428 16.59 -6.70 5.98
C SER A 428 16.56 -7.27 7.40
N ALA A 429 15.38 -7.45 7.99
CA ALA A 429 15.24 -8.13 9.28
C ALA A 429 15.71 -9.60 9.21
N SER A 430 15.30 -10.32 8.18
CA SER A 430 15.74 -11.70 7.92
C SER A 430 17.24 -11.78 7.65
N ALA A 431 17.79 -10.84 6.88
CA ALA A 431 19.22 -10.73 6.62
C ALA A 431 20.01 -10.52 7.90
N THR A 432 19.55 -9.66 8.80
CA THR A 432 20.20 -9.41 10.11
C THR A 432 20.30 -10.68 10.96
N VAL A 433 19.37 -11.63 10.78
CA VAL A 433 19.40 -12.94 11.47
C VAL A 433 20.29 -13.94 10.74
N MET A 434 20.16 -14.04 9.42
CA MET A 434 20.78 -15.10 8.61
C MET A 434 22.23 -14.80 8.22
N VAL A 435 22.60 -13.55 7.95
CA VAL A 435 23.96 -13.17 7.55
C VAL A 435 25.00 -13.58 8.59
N PRO A 436 24.82 -13.33 9.91
CA PRO A 436 25.78 -13.82 10.91
C PRO A 436 25.93 -15.35 10.93
N MET A 437 24.83 -16.09 10.73
CA MET A 437 24.87 -17.56 10.67
C MET A 437 25.59 -18.06 9.41
N LEU A 438 25.34 -17.42 8.27
CA LEU A 438 26.02 -17.72 7.01
C LEU A 438 27.51 -17.37 7.08
N ALA A 439 27.85 -16.20 7.63
CA ALA A 439 29.24 -15.78 7.82
C ALA A 439 30.02 -16.75 8.73
N GLU A 440 29.36 -17.31 9.76
CA GLU A 440 29.95 -18.36 10.61
C GLU A 440 30.28 -19.64 9.81
N LEU A 441 29.41 -20.01 8.85
CA LEU A 441 29.52 -21.22 8.04
C LEU A 441 30.52 -21.09 6.88
N THR A 442 30.51 -19.95 6.18
CA THR A 442 31.23 -19.77 4.91
C THR A 442 32.39 -18.78 4.98
N ARG A 443 32.38 -17.85 5.96
CA ARG A 443 33.40 -16.79 6.14
C ARG A 443 33.77 -16.07 4.82
N PRO A 444 32.80 -15.53 4.07
CA PRO A 444 33.06 -14.99 2.75
C PRO A 444 33.79 -13.65 2.85
N SER A 445 34.78 -13.42 1.98
CA SER A 445 35.39 -12.10 1.81
C SER A 445 34.69 -11.31 0.70
N SER A 446 34.03 -12.00 -0.24
CA SER A 446 33.23 -11.40 -1.31
C SER A 446 31.89 -12.12 -1.53
N VAL A 447 30.83 -11.34 -1.74
CA VAL A 447 29.46 -11.84 -1.89
C VAL A 447 28.78 -11.25 -3.13
N LEU A 448 28.11 -12.10 -3.89
CA LEU A 448 27.20 -11.68 -4.96
C LEU A 448 25.78 -12.01 -4.56
N ASP A 449 24.89 -11.02 -4.55
CA ASP A 449 23.46 -11.22 -4.32
C ASP A 449 22.68 -11.03 -5.63
N VAL A 450 22.07 -12.10 -6.14
CA VAL A 450 21.35 -12.13 -7.42
C VAL A 450 19.85 -12.07 -7.15
N GLY A 451 19.18 -11.06 -7.72
CA GLY A 451 17.83 -10.63 -7.37
C GLY A 451 17.80 -9.84 -6.06
N CYS A 452 18.73 -8.91 -5.90
CA CYS A 452 18.98 -8.19 -4.65
C CYS A 452 17.89 -7.15 -4.27
N GLY A 453 16.94 -6.89 -5.16
CA GLY A 453 15.94 -5.82 -5.02
C GLY A 453 16.59 -4.48 -4.76
N VAL A 454 16.14 -3.79 -3.70
CA VAL A 454 16.76 -2.53 -3.25
C VAL A 454 18.06 -2.72 -2.44
N GLY A 455 18.56 -3.95 -2.29
CA GLY A 455 19.87 -4.24 -1.73
C GLY A 455 19.91 -4.48 -0.21
N GLY A 456 18.81 -4.88 0.43
CA GLY A 456 18.78 -5.13 1.89
C GLY A 456 19.78 -6.21 2.37
N TRP A 457 19.89 -7.31 1.62
CA TRP A 457 20.87 -8.37 1.89
C TRP A 457 22.31 -7.90 1.63
N VAL A 458 22.53 -7.19 0.53
CA VAL A 458 23.83 -6.60 0.18
C VAL A 458 24.31 -5.64 1.27
N ALA A 459 23.43 -4.75 1.77
CA ALA A 459 23.75 -3.82 2.85
C ALA A 459 24.20 -4.57 4.12
N THR A 460 23.48 -5.63 4.50
CA THR A 460 23.83 -6.43 5.68
C THR A 460 25.18 -7.14 5.51
N TRP A 461 25.50 -7.62 4.31
CA TRP A 461 26.81 -8.19 4.01
C TRP A 461 27.94 -7.16 4.05
N LEU A 462 27.72 -5.95 3.54
CA LEU A 462 28.68 -4.84 3.65
C LEU A 462 28.93 -4.49 5.13
N ASP A 463 27.87 -4.43 5.95
CA ASP A 463 27.97 -4.17 7.39
C ASP A 463 28.72 -5.29 8.13
N SER A 464 28.65 -6.54 7.65
CA SER A 464 29.45 -7.65 8.18
C SER A 464 30.93 -7.59 7.81
N GLY A 465 31.32 -6.71 6.88
CA GLY A 465 32.69 -6.51 6.41
C GLY A 465 33.07 -7.23 5.12
N ALA A 466 32.13 -7.84 4.39
CA ALA A 466 32.39 -8.49 3.10
C ALA A 466 32.32 -7.50 1.92
N ASP A 467 33.06 -7.77 0.84
CA ASP A 467 32.90 -7.10 -0.46
C ASP A 467 31.63 -7.61 -1.17
N ALA A 468 30.50 -6.94 -0.95
CA ALA A 468 29.22 -7.36 -1.50
C ALA A 468 28.76 -6.48 -2.68
N ILE A 469 28.17 -7.11 -3.69
CA ILE A 469 27.45 -6.44 -4.79
C ILE A 469 26.12 -7.13 -5.05
N GLY A 470 25.15 -6.35 -5.51
CA GLY A 470 23.82 -6.83 -5.90
C GLY A 470 23.59 -6.75 -7.41
N VAL A 471 22.87 -7.72 -7.95
CA VAL A 471 22.39 -7.73 -9.33
C VAL A 471 20.87 -7.83 -9.31
N ASP A 472 20.17 -6.96 -10.03
CA ASP A 472 18.73 -7.07 -10.28
C ASP A 472 18.33 -6.26 -11.52
N GLY A 473 17.08 -6.35 -11.97
CA GLY A 473 16.62 -5.71 -13.21
C GLY A 473 16.49 -4.19 -13.16
N GLU A 474 16.28 -3.60 -14.34
CA GLU A 474 16.07 -2.15 -14.55
C GLU A 474 14.86 -1.61 -13.79
N TYR A 475 13.89 -2.48 -13.46
CA TYR A 475 12.69 -2.12 -12.71
C TYR A 475 12.95 -1.68 -11.26
N VAL A 476 14.13 -1.97 -10.69
CA VAL A 476 14.47 -1.55 -9.32
C VAL A 476 14.67 -0.03 -9.25
N PRO A 477 13.89 0.71 -8.44
CA PRO A 477 13.99 2.16 -8.34
C PRO A 477 15.32 2.57 -7.69
N ARG A 478 16.23 3.15 -8.48
CA ARG A 478 17.58 3.59 -8.05
C ARG A 478 17.56 4.54 -6.86
N THR A 479 16.50 5.32 -6.68
CA THR A 479 16.31 6.25 -5.56
C THR A 479 16.01 5.58 -4.22
N GLN A 480 15.64 4.30 -4.22
CA GLN A 480 15.32 3.51 -3.02
C GLN A 480 16.43 2.52 -2.64
N LEU A 481 17.57 2.54 -3.33
CA LEU A 481 18.67 1.63 -3.00
C LEU A 481 19.15 1.87 -1.56
N CYS A 482 19.18 0.79 -0.78
CA CYS A 482 19.76 0.74 0.56
C CYS A 482 21.29 0.62 0.53
N ILE A 483 21.87 0.56 -0.67
CA ILE A 483 23.30 0.39 -0.93
C ILE A 483 23.83 1.50 -1.82
N PRO A 484 25.14 1.77 -1.79
CA PRO A 484 25.76 2.68 -2.75
C PRO A 484 25.45 2.26 -4.20
N ALA A 485 25.19 3.23 -5.07
CA ALA A 485 24.77 2.96 -6.45
C ALA A 485 25.82 2.18 -7.27
N ASP A 486 27.10 2.25 -6.91
CA ASP A 486 28.20 1.48 -7.51
C ASP A 486 28.26 0.02 -7.04
N ARG A 487 27.39 -0.36 -6.09
CA ARG A 487 27.23 -1.74 -5.58
C ARG A 487 26.00 -2.44 -6.17
N PHE A 488 25.26 -1.77 -7.06
CA PHE A 488 24.12 -2.35 -7.77
C PHE A 488 24.45 -2.49 -9.26
N ILE A 489 24.12 -3.64 -9.84
CA ILE A 489 24.26 -3.93 -11.27
C ILE A 489 22.89 -4.23 -11.86
N ASP A 490 22.55 -3.51 -12.92
CA ASP A 490 21.35 -3.72 -13.72
C ASP A 490 21.54 -4.88 -14.68
N HIS A 491 20.75 -5.95 -14.54
CA HIS A 491 20.77 -7.09 -15.44
C HIS A 491 19.44 -7.85 -15.48
N ASP A 492 19.01 -8.23 -16.68
CA ASP A 492 17.86 -9.12 -16.87
C ASP A 492 18.25 -10.57 -16.51
N LEU A 493 17.78 -11.04 -15.36
CA LEU A 493 18.06 -12.38 -14.82
C LEU A 493 17.51 -13.53 -15.67
N THR A 494 16.68 -13.26 -16.69
CA THR A 494 16.27 -14.27 -17.67
C THR A 494 17.34 -14.56 -18.71
N THR A 495 18.40 -13.73 -18.75
CA THR A 495 19.53 -13.85 -19.68
C THR A 495 20.83 -14.22 -18.94
N PRO A 496 21.80 -14.86 -19.62
CA PRO A 496 23.06 -15.26 -18.98
C PRO A 496 23.79 -14.07 -18.33
N LEU A 497 24.12 -14.19 -17.05
CA LEU A 497 24.93 -13.21 -16.31
C LEU A 497 26.40 -13.60 -16.37
N ASP A 498 27.28 -12.63 -16.60
CA ASP A 498 28.74 -12.78 -16.51
C ASP A 498 29.38 -11.49 -16.00
N LEU A 499 29.88 -11.52 -14.78
CA LEU A 499 30.54 -10.39 -14.12
C LEU A 499 32.07 -10.42 -14.26
N ASP A 500 32.62 -11.37 -15.04
CA ASP A 500 34.06 -11.58 -15.23
C ASP A 500 34.84 -11.75 -13.90
N ARG A 501 34.15 -12.21 -12.85
CA ARG A 501 34.74 -12.55 -11.55
C ARG A 501 33.92 -13.63 -10.85
N ARG A 502 34.56 -14.30 -9.88
CA ARG A 502 33.89 -15.19 -8.92
C ARG A 502 33.89 -14.57 -7.52
N PHE A 503 33.00 -15.07 -6.69
CA PHE A 503 32.73 -14.64 -5.32
C PHE A 503 32.88 -15.85 -4.39
N ASP A 504 33.20 -15.58 -3.12
CA ASP A 504 33.30 -16.64 -2.12
C ASP A 504 31.91 -17.19 -1.75
N LEU A 505 30.87 -16.37 -1.91
CA LEU A 505 29.48 -16.72 -1.67
C LEU A 505 28.56 -16.06 -2.71
N VAL A 506 27.63 -16.83 -3.27
CA VAL A 506 26.53 -16.31 -4.09
C VAL A 506 25.22 -16.51 -3.34
N THR A 507 24.37 -15.48 -3.25
CA THR A 507 23.03 -15.55 -2.67
C THR A 507 21.98 -15.28 -3.75
N CYS A 508 20.85 -15.98 -3.68
CA CYS A 508 19.68 -15.78 -4.53
C CYS A 508 18.44 -16.24 -3.74
N LEU A 509 17.72 -15.28 -3.14
CA LEU A 509 16.76 -15.58 -2.07
C LEU A 509 15.38 -14.99 -2.38
N GLU A 510 14.39 -15.86 -2.64
CA GLU A 510 13.02 -15.53 -3.05
C GLU A 510 12.96 -14.66 -4.31
N VAL A 511 13.58 -15.14 -5.38
CA VAL A 511 13.71 -14.47 -6.69
C VAL A 511 13.24 -15.39 -7.81
N ALA A 512 13.64 -16.66 -7.77
CA ALA A 512 13.48 -17.59 -8.89
C ALA A 512 12.01 -17.93 -9.21
N GLU A 513 11.12 -17.78 -8.23
CA GLU A 513 9.67 -17.95 -8.37
C GLU A 513 9.00 -16.84 -9.19
N HIS A 514 9.65 -15.70 -9.34
CA HIS A 514 9.16 -14.57 -10.13
C HIS A 514 9.60 -14.64 -11.59
N LEU A 515 10.61 -15.45 -11.90
CA LEU A 515 11.11 -15.62 -13.27
C LEU A 515 10.27 -16.64 -14.03
N PRO A 516 10.09 -16.50 -15.36
CA PRO A 516 9.44 -17.53 -16.17
C PRO A 516 10.11 -18.91 -15.98
N PRO A 517 9.36 -20.02 -15.94
CA PRO A 517 9.94 -21.36 -15.72
C PRO A 517 11.08 -21.74 -16.67
N GLU A 518 11.06 -21.23 -17.90
CA GLU A 518 12.10 -21.41 -18.91
C GLU A 518 13.45 -20.74 -18.56
N ALA A 519 13.44 -19.74 -17.67
CA ALA A 519 14.64 -19.04 -17.22
C ALA A 519 15.39 -19.80 -16.09
N ALA A 520 14.79 -20.84 -15.52
CA ALA A 520 15.34 -21.56 -14.36
C ALA A 520 16.75 -22.11 -14.60
N GLN A 521 17.01 -22.68 -15.79
CA GLN A 521 18.35 -23.19 -16.13
C GLN A 521 19.35 -22.03 -16.29
N THR A 522 18.98 -20.97 -17.00
CA THR A 522 19.84 -19.79 -17.19
C THR A 522 20.23 -19.14 -15.86
N LEU A 523 19.29 -19.06 -14.91
CA LEU A 523 19.56 -18.57 -13.56
C LEU A 523 20.58 -19.47 -12.85
N VAL A 524 20.35 -20.79 -12.80
CA VAL A 524 21.27 -21.72 -12.13
C VAL A 524 22.65 -21.73 -12.77
N ASP A 525 22.74 -21.69 -14.11
CA ASP A 525 24.01 -21.55 -14.84
C ASP A 525 24.76 -20.29 -14.41
N SER A 526 24.02 -19.18 -14.30
CA SER A 526 24.55 -17.89 -13.86
C SER A 526 25.05 -17.95 -12.41
N LEU A 527 24.29 -18.53 -11.48
CA LEU A 527 24.73 -18.65 -10.08
C LEU A 527 26.01 -19.52 -9.96
N CYS A 528 26.03 -20.70 -10.61
CA CYS A 528 27.16 -21.62 -10.57
C CYS A 528 28.43 -21.05 -11.21
N ARG A 529 28.28 -20.18 -12.22
CA ARG A 529 29.40 -19.47 -12.83
C ARG A 529 30.15 -18.61 -11.81
N HIS A 530 29.43 -18.01 -10.85
CA HIS A 530 29.97 -16.96 -10.00
C HIS A 530 30.47 -17.42 -8.62
N GLY A 531 30.24 -18.66 -8.18
CA GLY A 531 30.82 -19.14 -6.92
C GLY A 531 30.56 -20.60 -6.65
N ASP A 532 31.39 -21.22 -5.80
CA ASP A 532 31.28 -22.64 -5.44
C ASP A 532 30.40 -22.91 -4.21
N VAL A 533 29.90 -21.84 -3.59
CA VAL A 533 28.90 -21.88 -2.51
C VAL A 533 27.76 -20.94 -2.88
N ILE A 534 26.55 -21.50 -2.96
CA ILE A 534 25.34 -20.80 -3.36
C ILE A 534 24.29 -20.97 -2.26
N VAL A 535 23.82 -19.87 -1.67
CA VAL A 535 22.66 -19.89 -0.76
C VAL A 535 21.45 -19.53 -1.58
N PHE A 536 20.50 -20.45 -1.67
CA PHE A 536 19.37 -20.34 -2.55
C PHE A 536 18.06 -20.57 -1.80
N SER A 537 17.07 -19.75 -2.08
CA SER A 537 15.69 -19.96 -1.65
C SER A 537 14.73 -19.50 -2.74
N ALA A 538 13.62 -20.22 -2.90
CA ALA A 538 12.56 -19.88 -3.84
C ALA A 538 11.24 -20.49 -3.36
N ALA A 539 10.13 -19.82 -3.66
CA ALA A 539 8.81 -20.27 -3.27
C ALA A 539 8.45 -21.68 -3.78
N ILE A 540 7.88 -22.49 -2.88
CA ILE A 540 7.35 -23.84 -3.22
C ILE A 540 5.93 -23.76 -3.80
N PRO A 541 5.44 -24.78 -4.52
CA PRO A 541 4.08 -24.78 -5.06
C PRO A 541 3.01 -24.56 -3.99
N GLY A 542 2.15 -23.56 -4.20
CA GLY A 542 1.10 -23.18 -3.27
C GLY A 542 1.58 -22.27 -2.14
N GLN A 543 2.83 -21.79 -2.16
CA GLN A 543 3.30 -20.75 -1.25
C GLN A 543 2.52 -19.46 -1.49
N GLY A 544 2.35 -19.07 -2.76
CA GLY A 544 1.80 -17.80 -3.20
C GLY A 544 2.73 -16.63 -2.88
N GLY A 545 2.36 -15.47 -3.41
CA GLY A 545 3.09 -14.22 -3.30
C GLY A 545 2.90 -13.39 -4.57
N THR A 546 3.23 -12.11 -4.51
CA THR A 546 3.00 -11.18 -5.62
C THR A 546 3.90 -11.53 -6.80
N GLY A 547 3.30 -11.86 -7.96
CA GLY A 547 4.07 -12.13 -9.18
C GLY A 547 4.79 -13.48 -9.22
N HIS A 548 4.37 -14.46 -8.40
CA HIS A 548 4.90 -15.82 -8.48
C HIS A 548 4.35 -16.54 -9.72
N VAL A 549 5.23 -16.93 -10.64
CA VAL A 549 4.90 -17.67 -11.87
C VAL A 549 5.64 -19.01 -11.98
N ASN A 550 6.64 -19.24 -11.12
CA ASN A 550 7.52 -20.41 -11.16
C ASN A 550 7.80 -20.99 -9.76
N GLU A 551 6.73 -21.24 -9.00
CA GLU A 551 6.85 -21.94 -7.72
C GLU A 551 7.28 -23.39 -7.92
N ARG A 552 8.41 -23.80 -7.34
CA ARG A 552 9.03 -25.11 -7.57
C ARG A 552 9.60 -25.68 -6.28
N TRP A 553 9.50 -26.99 -6.14
CA TRP A 553 10.04 -27.71 -4.99
C TRP A 553 11.57 -27.59 -4.91
N PRO A 554 12.17 -27.54 -3.71
CA PRO A 554 13.63 -27.58 -3.54
C PRO A 554 14.31 -28.74 -4.28
N SER A 555 13.65 -29.89 -4.40
CA SER A 555 14.12 -31.03 -5.20
C SER A 555 14.28 -30.73 -6.69
N PHE A 556 13.43 -29.87 -7.27
CA PHE A 556 13.57 -29.41 -8.66
C PHE A 556 14.84 -28.56 -8.83
N TRP A 557 15.04 -27.57 -7.96
CA TRP A 557 16.24 -26.72 -7.98
C TRP A 557 17.50 -27.54 -7.73
N ALA A 558 17.46 -28.50 -6.81
CA ALA A 558 18.57 -29.41 -6.57
C ALA A 558 18.95 -30.26 -7.79
N ALA A 559 17.97 -30.67 -8.61
CA ALA A 559 18.25 -31.38 -9.85
C ALA A 559 18.98 -30.50 -10.87
N LEU A 560 18.64 -29.20 -10.95
CA LEU A 560 19.34 -28.25 -11.82
C LEU A 560 20.77 -28.00 -11.32
N PHE A 561 20.96 -27.72 -10.03
CA PHE A 561 22.29 -27.54 -9.43
C PHE A 561 23.19 -28.78 -9.60
N ALA A 562 22.61 -29.99 -9.54
CA ALA A 562 23.34 -31.23 -9.75
C ALA A 562 23.97 -31.34 -11.15
N THR A 563 23.44 -30.65 -12.16
CA THR A 563 24.03 -30.62 -13.52
C THR A 563 25.39 -29.90 -13.55
N HIS A 564 25.68 -29.08 -12.54
CA HIS A 564 26.95 -28.39 -12.34
C HIS A 564 27.83 -29.05 -11.26
N GLY A 565 27.43 -30.21 -10.73
CA GLY A 565 28.17 -30.90 -9.67
C GLY A 565 27.91 -30.37 -8.25
N TYR A 566 26.89 -29.53 -8.06
CA TYR A 566 26.50 -29.01 -6.75
C TYR A 566 25.50 -29.94 -6.08
N ARG A 567 25.57 -30.06 -4.76
CA ARG A 567 24.61 -30.78 -3.93
C ARG A 567 23.99 -29.85 -2.90
N PRO A 568 22.73 -30.08 -2.53
CA PRO A 568 22.09 -29.34 -1.43
C PRO A 568 22.61 -29.79 -0.06
N TYR A 569 22.71 -28.83 0.83
CA TYR A 569 23.05 -28.95 2.25
C TYR A 569 22.06 -28.08 3.06
N ASP A 570 21.28 -28.72 3.91
CA ASP A 570 20.35 -28.04 4.81
C ASP A 570 21.04 -27.64 6.13
N LEU A 571 21.72 -26.49 6.09
CA LEU A 571 22.56 -26.00 7.19
C LEU A 571 21.81 -25.05 8.14
N LEU A 572 20.67 -24.51 7.70
CA LEU A 572 20.01 -23.38 8.35
C LEU A 572 18.58 -23.68 8.80
N ARG A 573 17.80 -24.45 8.04
CA ARG A 573 16.34 -24.56 8.31
C ARG A 573 16.05 -25.13 9.68
N SER A 574 16.83 -26.09 10.16
CA SER A 574 16.67 -26.65 11.52
C SER A 574 16.93 -25.62 12.64
N ARG A 575 17.82 -24.65 12.43
CA ARG A 575 18.11 -23.56 13.38
C ARG A 575 17.09 -22.43 13.27
N LEU A 576 16.59 -22.19 12.06
CA LEU A 576 15.70 -21.09 11.72
C LEU A 576 14.21 -21.42 11.87
N TRP A 577 13.81 -22.70 11.86
CA TRP A 577 12.41 -23.12 11.69
C TRP A 577 11.40 -22.35 12.55
N TRP A 578 11.75 -22.08 13.81
CA TRP A 578 10.88 -21.36 14.76
C TRP A 578 11.37 -19.97 15.14
N ASP A 579 12.40 -19.45 14.47
CA ASP A 579 12.95 -18.13 14.74
C ASP A 579 12.14 -17.04 14.04
N THR A 580 11.14 -16.49 14.74
CA THR A 580 10.19 -15.51 14.22
C THR A 580 10.81 -14.15 13.88
N ARG A 581 12.11 -13.96 14.12
CA ARG A 581 12.85 -12.77 13.66
C ARG A 581 13.19 -12.85 12.15
N CYS A 582 13.07 -14.04 11.57
CA CYS A 582 13.25 -14.30 10.14
C CYS A 582 11.89 -14.67 9.53
N GLU A 583 11.62 -14.24 8.30
CA GLU A 583 10.35 -14.54 7.63
C GLU A 583 10.20 -16.05 7.34
N TRP A 584 8.98 -16.58 7.48
CA TRP A 584 8.77 -18.04 7.41
C TRP A 584 9.13 -18.65 6.07
N TRP A 585 9.02 -17.89 4.98
CA TRP A 585 9.40 -18.36 3.66
C TRP A 585 10.92 -18.60 3.56
N TYR A 586 11.75 -17.70 4.12
CA TYR A 586 13.20 -17.95 4.20
C TYR A 586 13.51 -19.15 5.12
N ARG A 587 12.85 -19.26 6.28
CA ARG A 587 13.01 -20.40 7.21
C ARG A 587 12.69 -21.74 6.55
N GLN A 588 11.73 -21.75 5.62
CA GLN A 588 11.27 -22.92 4.88
C GLN A 588 12.18 -23.28 3.70
N ASN A 589 12.58 -22.27 2.92
CA ASN A 589 13.08 -22.48 1.57
C ASN A 589 14.60 -22.46 1.48
N VAL A 590 15.30 -21.87 2.46
CA VAL A 590 16.75 -21.67 2.35
C VAL A 590 17.54 -22.99 2.37
N LEU A 591 18.39 -23.16 1.37
CA LEU A 591 19.35 -24.26 1.26
C LEU A 591 20.70 -23.73 0.80
N VAL A 592 21.78 -24.44 1.16
CA VAL A 592 23.12 -24.17 0.66
C VAL A 592 23.48 -25.21 -0.39
N TYR A 593 23.95 -24.79 -1.56
CA TYR A 593 24.43 -25.64 -2.63
C TYR A 593 25.94 -25.47 -2.77
N ALA A 594 26.67 -26.58 -2.77
CA ALA A 594 28.12 -26.58 -2.95
C ALA A 594 28.59 -27.89 -3.58
N THR A 595 29.82 -27.90 -4.10
CA THR A 595 30.47 -29.16 -4.50
C THR A 595 30.87 -29.98 -3.26
N ASP A 596 31.00 -31.29 -3.43
CA ASP A 596 31.39 -32.20 -2.33
C ASP A 596 32.74 -31.81 -1.70
N ASP A 597 33.70 -31.35 -2.51
CA ASP A 597 35.03 -30.92 -2.04
C ASP A 597 34.94 -29.67 -1.16
N VAL A 598 34.12 -28.69 -1.54
CA VAL A 598 33.89 -27.47 -0.75
C VAL A 598 33.19 -27.81 0.56
N ALA A 599 32.11 -28.60 0.50
CA ALA A 599 31.40 -29.02 1.70
C ALA A 599 32.29 -29.81 2.67
N HIS A 600 33.18 -30.67 2.14
CA HIS A 600 34.18 -31.38 2.94
C HIS A 600 35.18 -30.42 3.59
N GLY A 601 35.66 -29.42 2.84
CA GLY A 601 36.55 -28.38 3.35
C GLY A 601 35.97 -27.55 4.49
N HIS A 602 34.66 -27.27 4.45
CA HIS A 602 33.93 -26.59 5.53
C HIS A 602 33.46 -27.54 6.65
N GLY A 603 33.61 -28.86 6.50
CA GLY A 603 33.15 -29.86 7.46
C GLY A 603 31.63 -29.96 7.57
N TRP A 604 30.90 -29.66 6.49
CA TRP A 604 29.44 -29.73 6.49
C TRP A 604 28.94 -31.18 6.49
N PRO A 605 27.88 -31.49 7.25
CA PRO A 605 27.33 -32.84 7.30
C PRO A 605 26.61 -33.19 6.00
N ALA A 606 26.65 -34.47 5.62
CA ALA A 606 25.78 -34.98 4.56
C ALA A 606 24.31 -34.83 4.97
N MET A 607 23.43 -34.49 4.02
CA MET A 607 22.01 -34.37 4.31
C MET A 607 21.36 -35.72 4.64
N THR A 608 20.51 -35.71 5.66
CA THR A 608 19.76 -36.88 6.13
C THR A 608 18.24 -36.65 6.18
N GLY A 609 17.77 -35.42 5.95
CA GLY A 609 16.37 -35.01 6.01
C GLY A 609 15.73 -34.74 4.64
N PRO A 610 14.40 -34.51 4.59
CA PRO A 610 13.69 -34.17 3.36
C PRO A 610 14.09 -32.79 2.84
N LEU A 611 14.26 -32.68 1.51
CA LEU A 611 14.43 -31.40 0.83
C LEU A 611 13.13 -30.60 0.80
N ASP A 612 12.06 -31.27 0.39
CA ASP A 612 10.75 -30.66 0.20
C ASP A 612 10.02 -30.64 1.54
N MET A 613 9.87 -29.45 2.12
CA MET A 613 9.25 -29.23 3.42
C MET A 613 8.22 -28.12 3.34
N VAL A 614 7.13 -28.26 4.08
CA VAL A 614 6.08 -27.22 4.22
C VAL A 614 6.11 -26.73 5.66
N HIS A 615 6.26 -25.42 5.83
CA HIS A 615 6.28 -24.76 7.13
C HIS A 615 4.86 -24.70 7.71
N PRO A 616 4.69 -24.87 9.04
CA PRO A 616 3.37 -24.80 9.68
C PRO A 616 2.62 -23.50 9.42
N GLU A 617 3.32 -22.37 9.27
CA GLU A 617 2.68 -21.09 8.90
C GLU A 617 2.07 -21.13 7.49
N LEU A 618 2.79 -21.69 6.50
CA LEU A 618 2.22 -21.88 5.16
C LEU A 618 1.04 -22.85 5.18
N PHE A 619 1.17 -23.95 5.91
CA PHE A 619 0.08 -24.91 6.07
C PHE A 619 -1.16 -24.25 6.67
N ALA A 620 -1.00 -23.44 7.73
CA ALA A 620 -2.10 -22.71 8.36
C ALA A 620 -2.75 -21.70 7.41
N LEU A 621 -1.95 -20.95 6.65
CA LEU A 621 -2.43 -20.00 5.63
C LEU A 621 -3.27 -20.67 4.54
N ARG A 622 -2.96 -21.92 4.17
CA ARG A 622 -3.65 -22.65 3.09
C ARG A 622 -4.80 -23.53 3.55
N CYS A 623 -4.78 -24.00 4.79
CA CYS A 623 -5.79 -24.93 5.29
C CYS A 623 -6.91 -24.28 6.11
N GLY A 624 -6.89 -22.96 6.33
CA GLY A 624 -7.99 -22.21 6.96
C GLY A 624 -8.20 -22.62 8.42
N GLY A 625 -7.43 -22.01 9.32
CA GLY A 625 -7.67 -22.05 10.77
C GLY A 625 -8.58 -20.92 11.22
#